data_AF-A0A977KAQ2-F1
#
_entry.id   AF-A0A977KAQ2-F1
#
_cell.length_a   1.000
_cell.length_b   1.000
_cell.length_c   1.000
_cell.angle_alpha   90.00
_cell.angle_beta   90.00
_cell.angle_gamma   90.00
#
_symmetry.space_group_name_H-M   'P 1'
#
loop_
_entity.id
_entity.type
_entity.pdbx_description
1 polymer ?
#
loop_
_entity_poly.entity_id
_entity_poly.type
_entity_poly.pdbx_seq_one_letter_code
_entity_poly.pdbx_strand_id
1 'polypeptide(L)'
;MDGGIMRRGLTTIEIGVLLMLTVTLAAILGSALLTPRKITTQEPILTIYEARLLDVNPGSYYLNMTANMYAAKIIDDPKAIVFGNTTDPYVIVMVVDVLSPGNVKGYKIVDIERDEVVRVVSAERYLPQGRHVIYVFLPTIYTNVKVELLGAKVACVNCVIK
;
A
#
# COMPACT_ATOMS: atom_id res chain seq x y z
N MET A 1 -18.69 73.13 26.59
CA MET A 1 -19.24 71.91 27.22
C MET A 1 -18.43 70.76 26.67
N ASP A 2 -17.35 70.40 27.37
CA ASP A 2 -16.42 69.35 26.95
C ASP A 2 -16.86 68.00 27.51
N GLY A 3 -17.23 67.09 26.62
CA GLY A 3 -17.48 65.68 26.94
C GLY A 3 -16.17 64.88 26.89
N GLY A 4 -15.52 64.72 28.04
CA GLY A 4 -14.35 63.87 28.18
C GLY A 4 -14.72 62.38 28.15
N ILE A 5 -14.34 61.68 27.07
CA ILE A 5 -14.41 60.22 26.99
C ILE A 5 -13.21 59.64 27.77
N MET A 6 -13.47 59.06 28.95
CA MET A 6 -12.45 58.31 29.69
C MET A 6 -12.18 56.97 28.97
N ARG A 7 -11.00 56.85 28.35
CA ARG A 7 -10.43 55.56 27.95
C ARG A 7 -10.08 54.76 29.21
N ARG A 8 -10.87 53.74 29.54
CA ARG A 8 -10.48 52.74 30.55
C ARG A 8 -9.43 51.82 29.92
N GLY A 9 -8.19 51.90 30.43
CA GLY A 9 -7.14 50.95 30.08
C GLY A 9 -7.48 49.56 30.60
N LEU A 10 -7.18 48.53 29.80
CA LEU A 10 -7.32 47.14 30.22
C LEU A 10 -6.46 46.89 31.48
N THR A 11 -7.04 46.20 32.45
CA THR A 11 -6.32 45.80 33.67
C THR A 11 -5.38 44.64 33.37
N THR A 12 -4.30 44.52 34.14
CA THR A 12 -3.22 43.52 33.96
C THR A 12 -3.72 42.07 33.87
N ILE A 13 -4.89 41.78 34.45
CA ILE A 13 -5.55 40.48 34.43
C ILE A 13 -6.12 40.17 33.04
N GLU A 14 -6.72 41.16 32.36
CA GLU A 14 -7.31 40.99 31.03
C GLU A 14 -6.23 40.71 29.97
N ILE A 15 -5.03 41.31 30.13
CA ILE A 15 -3.87 41.05 29.28
C ILE A 15 -3.35 39.61 29.50
N GLY A 16 -3.32 39.14 30.74
CA GLY A 16 -2.90 37.78 31.08
C GLY A 16 -3.81 36.71 30.46
N VAL A 17 -5.13 36.93 30.50
CA VAL A 17 -6.12 36.02 29.88
C VAL A 17 -5.98 36.00 28.36
N LEU A 18 -5.78 37.17 27.73
CA LEU A 18 -5.54 37.27 26.29
C LEU A 18 -4.26 36.56 25.84
N LEU A 19 -3.17 36.66 26.62
CA LEU A 19 -1.92 35.97 26.33
C LEU A 19 -2.04 34.44 26.49
N MET A 20 -2.75 33.96 27.51
CA MET A 20 -2.99 32.51 27.64
C MET A 20 -3.85 31.95 26.50
N LEU A 21 -4.85 32.72 26.05
CA LEU A 21 -5.69 32.34 24.91
C LEU A 21 -4.90 32.27 23.60
N THR A 22 -3.98 33.21 23.34
CA THR A 22 -3.19 33.18 22.10
C THR A 22 -2.16 32.05 22.12
N VAL A 23 -1.52 31.77 23.26
CA VAL A 23 -0.56 30.66 23.40
C VAL A 23 -1.25 29.31 23.22
N THR A 24 -2.44 29.12 23.80
CA THR A 24 -3.21 27.87 23.63
C THR A 24 -3.68 27.69 22.19
N LEU A 25 -4.15 28.76 21.53
CA LEU A 25 -4.55 28.70 20.11
C LEU A 25 -3.36 28.35 19.20
N ALA A 26 -2.20 28.96 19.45
CA ALA A 26 -0.97 28.68 18.69
C ALA A 26 -0.47 27.25 18.91
N ALA A 27 -0.58 26.72 20.13
CA ALA A 27 -0.23 25.34 20.43
C ALA A 27 -1.16 24.34 19.69
N ILE A 28 -2.47 24.59 19.66
CA ILE A 28 -3.43 23.73 18.95
C ILE A 28 -3.18 23.76 17.43
N LEU A 29 -2.95 24.94 16.85
CA LEU A 29 -2.64 25.10 15.43
C LEU A 29 -1.29 24.47 15.07
N GLY A 30 -0.27 24.63 15.93
CA GLY A 30 1.04 24.00 15.78
C GLY A 30 0.97 22.47 15.85
N SER A 31 0.18 21.93 16.79
CA SER A 31 -0.05 20.47 16.88
C SER A 31 -0.83 19.92 15.69
N ALA A 32 -1.78 20.68 15.13
CA ALA A 32 -2.48 20.29 13.91
C ALA A 32 -1.54 20.25 12.68
N LEU A 33 -0.59 21.18 12.57
CA LEU A 33 0.47 21.17 11.54
C LEU A 33 1.48 20.04 11.73
N LEU A 34 1.72 19.62 12.98
CA LEU A 34 2.66 18.54 13.33
C LEU A 34 2.00 17.16 13.35
N THR A 35 0.67 17.04 13.19
CA THR A 35 0.08 15.72 12.97
C THR A 35 0.65 15.17 11.67
N PRO A 36 1.41 14.05 11.70
CA PRO A 36 1.96 13.46 10.50
C PRO A 36 0.78 13.18 9.59
N ARG A 37 0.80 13.78 8.40
CA ARG A 37 -0.22 13.62 7.37
C ARG A 37 -0.47 12.13 7.27
N LYS A 38 -1.62 11.67 7.79
CA LYS A 38 -2.03 10.28 7.72
C LYS A 38 -2.06 9.99 6.23
N ILE A 39 -1.01 9.36 5.70
CA ILE A 39 -1.05 8.80 4.36
C ILE A 39 -2.14 7.74 4.52
N THR A 40 -3.36 8.10 4.15
CA THR A 40 -4.43 7.12 3.96
C THR A 40 -3.85 6.14 2.96
N THR A 41 -3.38 5.01 3.48
CA THR A 41 -2.89 3.88 2.70
C THR A 41 -4.10 3.39 1.92
N GLN A 42 -4.25 3.94 0.72
CA GLN A 42 -5.32 3.58 -0.19
C GLN A 42 -5.15 2.10 -0.53
N GLU A 43 -6.24 1.34 -0.40
CA GLU A 43 -6.28 -0.05 -0.83
C GLU A 43 -6.25 -0.08 -2.36
N PRO A 44 -5.28 -0.78 -2.98
CA PRO A 44 -5.23 -0.85 -4.42
C PRO A 44 -6.40 -1.68 -4.96
N ILE A 45 -6.91 -1.28 -6.12
CA ILE A 45 -7.87 -2.07 -6.90
C ILE A 45 -7.10 -2.71 -8.03
N LEU A 46 -7.16 -4.04 -8.15
CA LEU A 46 -6.36 -4.78 -9.13
C LEU A 46 -7.12 -5.94 -9.76
N THR A 47 -6.65 -6.36 -10.92
CA THR A 47 -7.04 -7.57 -11.61
C THR A 47 -5.85 -8.54 -11.61
N ILE A 48 -6.08 -9.83 -11.39
CA ILE A 48 -5.06 -10.88 -11.55
C ILE A 48 -5.37 -11.64 -12.83
N TYR A 49 -4.49 -11.54 -13.83
CA TYR A 49 -4.69 -12.20 -15.13
C TYR A 49 -4.18 -13.64 -15.14
N GLU A 50 -3.03 -13.87 -14.51
CA GLU A 50 -2.39 -15.18 -14.51
C GLU A 50 -1.53 -15.34 -13.26
N ALA A 51 -1.58 -16.52 -12.64
CA ALA A 51 -0.70 -16.93 -11.55
C ALA A 51 -0.12 -18.30 -11.90
N ARG A 52 1.22 -18.39 -12.00
CA ARG A 52 1.93 -19.65 -12.25
C ARG A 52 2.96 -19.91 -11.17
N LEU A 53 2.98 -21.14 -10.66
CA LEU A 53 4.08 -21.65 -9.86
C LEU A 53 5.21 -22.07 -10.80
N LEU A 54 6.42 -21.58 -10.55
CA LEU A 54 7.62 -21.98 -11.26
C LEU A 54 8.64 -22.55 -10.25
N ASP A 55 9.17 -23.73 -10.58
CA ASP A 55 10.29 -24.36 -9.88
C ASP A 55 11.59 -23.90 -10.55
N VAL A 56 12.25 -22.89 -10.00
CA VAL A 56 13.41 -22.25 -10.64
C VAL A 56 14.42 -21.79 -9.63
N ASN A 57 15.70 -22.03 -9.91
CA ASN A 57 16.81 -21.44 -9.17
C ASN A 57 16.77 -19.90 -9.37
N PRO A 58 16.41 -19.14 -8.33
CA PRO A 58 15.76 -17.83 -8.48
C PRO A 58 16.68 -16.69 -8.93
N GLY A 59 18.00 -16.78 -8.70
CA GLY A 59 18.90 -15.61 -8.72
C GLY A 59 18.81 -14.70 -9.95
N SER A 60 18.99 -15.24 -11.16
CA SER A 60 18.97 -14.46 -12.41
C SER A 60 17.69 -14.65 -13.24
N TYR A 61 16.89 -15.66 -12.92
CA TYR A 61 15.74 -16.05 -13.74
C TYR A 61 14.63 -15.00 -13.74
N TYR A 62 14.26 -14.45 -12.57
CA TYR A 62 13.16 -13.48 -12.50
C TYR A 62 13.51 -12.15 -13.18
N LEU A 63 14.78 -11.73 -13.15
CA LEU A 63 15.24 -10.52 -13.84
C LEU A 63 15.10 -10.67 -15.36
N ASN A 64 15.60 -11.78 -15.91
CA ASN A 64 15.48 -12.07 -17.34
C ASN A 64 14.02 -12.21 -17.76
N MET A 65 13.19 -12.89 -16.96
CA MET A 65 11.78 -13.05 -17.28
C MET A 65 11.02 -11.72 -17.24
N THR A 66 11.29 -10.87 -16.25
CA THR A 66 10.70 -9.51 -16.17
C THR A 66 11.11 -8.66 -17.37
N ALA A 67 12.38 -8.69 -17.75
CA ALA A 67 12.88 -7.98 -18.92
C ALA A 67 12.20 -8.46 -20.22
N ASN A 68 12.02 -9.78 -20.37
CA ASN A 68 11.33 -10.37 -21.52
C ASN A 68 9.84 -10.00 -21.55
N MET A 69 9.16 -10.03 -20.41
CA MET A 69 7.75 -9.60 -20.30
C MET A 69 7.59 -8.13 -20.68
N TYR A 70 8.51 -7.27 -20.24
CA TYR A 70 8.51 -5.85 -20.60
C TYR A 70 8.78 -5.64 -22.09
N ALA A 71 9.79 -6.31 -22.65
CA ALA A 71 10.09 -6.24 -24.09
C ALA A 71 8.91 -6.73 -24.96
N ALA A 72 8.18 -7.74 -24.48
CA ALA A 72 6.98 -8.26 -25.12
C ALA A 72 5.72 -7.40 -24.87
N LYS A 73 5.82 -6.30 -24.12
CA LYS A 73 4.68 -5.44 -23.72
C LYS A 73 3.59 -6.19 -22.95
N ILE A 74 3.99 -7.23 -22.24
CA ILE A 74 3.11 -7.98 -21.33
C ILE A 74 2.93 -7.21 -20.03
N ILE A 75 3.93 -6.45 -19.58
CA ILE A 75 3.89 -5.55 -18.42
C ILE A 75 4.32 -4.14 -18.84
N ASP A 76 3.88 -3.13 -18.09
CA ASP A 76 4.17 -1.71 -18.38
C ASP A 76 5.44 -1.21 -17.67
N ASP A 77 5.80 -1.83 -16.54
CA ASP A 77 6.97 -1.47 -15.74
C ASP A 77 8.08 -2.53 -15.89
N PRO A 78 9.33 -2.16 -16.22
CA PRO A 78 10.45 -3.09 -16.25
C PRO A 78 10.88 -3.60 -14.85
N LYS A 79 10.30 -3.07 -13.76
CA LYS A 79 10.56 -3.49 -12.39
C LYS A 79 9.50 -4.47 -11.89
N ALA A 80 9.98 -5.58 -11.37
CA ALA A 80 9.17 -6.55 -10.66
C ALA A 80 8.87 -6.11 -9.23
N ILE A 81 7.69 -6.48 -8.74
CA ILE A 81 7.32 -6.31 -7.32
C ILE A 81 7.60 -7.63 -6.61
N VAL A 82 8.46 -7.59 -5.59
CA VAL A 82 9.01 -8.81 -4.97
C VAL A 82 8.57 -8.95 -3.52
N PHE A 83 8.09 -10.15 -3.20
CA PHE A 83 7.80 -10.64 -1.86
C PHE A 83 8.65 -11.87 -1.54
N GLY A 84 9.07 -12.00 -0.28
CA GLY A 84 9.93 -13.10 0.16
C GLY A 84 11.41 -12.86 -0.12
N ASN A 85 12.22 -13.90 0.09
CA ASN A 85 13.66 -13.83 -0.12
C ASN A 85 14.00 -14.36 -1.51
N THR A 86 14.72 -13.58 -2.32
CA THR A 86 15.11 -13.95 -3.69
C THR A 86 16.06 -15.15 -3.75
N THR A 87 16.54 -15.67 -2.63
CA THR A 87 17.31 -16.91 -2.56
C THR A 87 16.45 -18.15 -2.34
N ASP A 88 15.15 -18.00 -2.10
CA ASP A 88 14.27 -19.14 -1.85
C ASP A 88 14.02 -19.94 -3.16
N PRO A 89 14.00 -21.29 -3.10
CA PRO A 89 14.04 -22.14 -4.30
C PRO A 89 12.76 -22.13 -5.14
N TYR A 90 11.64 -21.67 -4.61
CA TYR A 90 10.34 -21.68 -5.32
C TYR A 90 9.81 -20.27 -5.51
N VAL A 91 9.12 -20.03 -6.63
CA VAL A 91 8.52 -18.73 -6.90
C VAL A 91 7.13 -18.87 -7.53
N ILE A 92 6.17 -18.11 -7.01
CA ILE A 92 4.88 -17.90 -7.67
C ILE A 92 4.95 -16.56 -8.40
N VAL A 93 4.63 -16.59 -9.69
CA VAL A 93 4.64 -15.42 -10.56
C VAL A 93 3.22 -15.04 -10.91
N MET A 94 2.87 -13.78 -10.68
CA MET A 94 1.55 -13.23 -10.98
C MET A 94 1.67 -12.02 -11.89
N VAL A 95 0.90 -11.97 -12.97
CA VAL A 95 0.70 -10.74 -13.75
C VAL A 95 -0.56 -10.07 -13.27
N VAL A 96 -0.42 -8.84 -12.79
CA VAL A 96 -1.50 -8.04 -12.24
C VAL A 96 -1.66 -6.74 -13.00
N ASP A 97 -2.88 -6.22 -13.03
CA ASP A 97 -3.21 -4.91 -13.57
C ASP A 97 -3.85 -4.07 -12.50
N VAL A 98 -3.12 -3.05 -12.09
CA VAL A 98 -3.45 -2.19 -10.97
C VAL A 98 -4.22 -1.00 -11.51
N LEU A 99 -5.54 -1.02 -11.27
CA LEU A 99 -6.47 -0.01 -11.71
C LEU A 99 -6.41 1.25 -10.84
N SER A 100 -6.12 1.08 -9.55
CA SER A 100 -5.90 2.17 -8.59
C SER A 100 -4.63 1.89 -7.78
N PRO A 101 -3.68 2.83 -7.72
CA PRO A 101 -2.47 2.64 -6.94
C PRO A 101 -2.79 2.55 -5.44
N GLY A 102 -1.91 1.90 -4.67
CA GLY A 102 -2.12 1.70 -3.25
C GLY A 102 -1.11 0.78 -2.59
N ASN A 103 -1.24 0.57 -1.29
CA ASN A 103 -0.38 -0.35 -0.54
C ASN A 103 -1.10 -1.68 -0.28
N VAL A 104 -0.44 -2.77 -0.64
CA VAL A 104 -0.82 -4.09 -0.12
C VAL A 104 -0.10 -4.34 1.19
N LYS A 105 -0.78 -4.98 2.13
CA LYS A 105 -0.28 -5.27 3.48
C LYS A 105 0.55 -6.55 3.53
N GLY A 106 0.52 -7.34 2.46
CA GLY A 106 1.21 -8.62 2.35
C GLY A 106 0.47 -9.57 1.44
N TYR A 107 0.65 -10.86 1.66
CA TYR A 107 -0.03 -11.91 0.91
C TYR A 107 -0.40 -13.08 1.83
N LYS A 108 -1.42 -13.83 1.42
CA LYS A 108 -1.69 -15.16 1.96
C LYS A 108 -1.76 -16.19 0.83
N ILE A 109 -1.41 -17.41 1.15
CA ILE A 109 -1.49 -18.56 0.26
C ILE A 109 -2.60 -19.45 0.80
N VAL A 110 -3.51 -19.83 -0.09
CA VAL A 110 -4.64 -20.70 0.24
C VAL A 110 -4.55 -21.94 -0.64
N ASP A 111 -4.64 -23.11 -0.02
CA ASP A 111 -4.81 -24.39 -0.70
C ASP A 111 -6.20 -24.41 -1.35
N ILE A 112 -6.25 -24.60 -2.67
CA ILE A 112 -7.51 -24.54 -3.43
C ILE A 112 -8.38 -25.77 -3.16
N GLU A 113 -7.78 -26.93 -2.92
CA GLU A 113 -8.53 -28.17 -2.70
C GLU A 113 -9.19 -28.19 -1.31
N ARG A 114 -8.48 -27.67 -0.30
CA ARG A 114 -8.95 -27.68 1.09
C ARG A 114 -9.62 -26.37 1.53
N ASP A 115 -9.48 -25.31 0.73
CA ASP A 115 -9.84 -23.92 1.08
C ASP A 115 -9.18 -23.47 2.41
N GLU A 116 -7.97 -23.97 2.68
CA GLU A 116 -7.22 -23.70 3.90
C GLU A 116 -6.12 -22.67 3.67
N VAL A 117 -5.98 -21.72 4.59
CA VAL A 117 -4.86 -20.77 4.57
C VAL A 117 -3.59 -21.47 5.05
N VAL A 118 -2.69 -21.79 4.13
CA VAL A 118 -1.43 -22.49 4.43
C VAL A 118 -0.30 -21.54 4.80
N ARG A 119 -0.40 -20.25 4.44
CA ARG A 119 0.60 -19.24 4.79
C ARG A 119 0.01 -17.84 4.78
N VAL A 120 0.43 -17.01 5.73
CA VAL A 120 0.15 -15.57 5.76
C VAL A 120 1.47 -14.84 6.03
N VAL A 121 1.78 -13.84 5.22
CA VAL A 121 2.97 -13.00 5.38
C VAL A 121 2.56 -11.54 5.32
N SER A 122 2.92 -10.79 6.36
CA SER A 122 2.81 -9.34 6.38
C SER A 122 4.07 -8.73 5.74
N ALA A 123 3.90 -8.02 4.64
CA ALA A 123 4.98 -7.37 3.90
C ALA A 123 4.39 -6.22 3.10
N GLU A 124 4.51 -5.00 3.61
CA GLU A 124 3.91 -3.85 2.93
C GLU A 124 4.66 -3.52 1.63
N ARG A 125 3.90 -3.36 0.55
CA ARG A 125 4.42 -2.98 -0.77
C ARG A 125 3.45 -2.02 -1.45
N TYR A 126 4.01 -0.97 -2.04
CA TYR A 126 3.28 -0.08 -2.90
C TYR A 126 3.11 -0.70 -4.29
N LEU A 127 1.88 -0.70 -4.79
CA LEU A 127 1.51 -1.07 -6.15
C LEU A 127 1.20 0.23 -6.92
N PRO A 128 2.06 0.65 -7.86
CA PRO A 128 1.73 1.73 -8.77
C PRO A 128 0.63 1.31 -9.75
N GLN A 129 -0.01 2.28 -10.39
CA GLN A 129 -1.00 2.02 -11.44
C GLN A 129 -0.33 1.47 -12.69
N GLY A 130 -1.00 0.52 -13.35
CA GLY A 130 -0.51 -0.13 -14.57
C GLY A 130 -0.36 -1.63 -14.40
N ARG A 131 0.21 -2.27 -15.42
CA ARG A 131 0.40 -3.72 -15.43
C ARG A 131 1.79 -4.12 -14.95
N HIS A 132 1.83 -4.98 -13.96
CA HIS A 132 3.05 -5.38 -13.25
C HIS A 132 3.16 -6.89 -13.13
N VAL A 133 4.39 -7.36 -12.95
CA VAL A 133 4.66 -8.73 -12.50
C VAL A 133 5.00 -8.71 -11.01
N ILE A 134 4.38 -9.62 -10.27
CA ILE A 134 4.64 -9.88 -8.86
C ILE A 134 5.30 -11.24 -8.72
N TYR A 135 6.41 -11.31 -7.99
CA TYR A 135 7.07 -12.54 -7.60
C TYR A 135 6.91 -12.77 -6.11
N VAL A 136 6.46 -13.97 -5.73
CA VAL A 136 6.38 -14.42 -4.34
C VAL A 136 7.31 -15.61 -4.17
N PHE A 137 8.47 -15.35 -3.55
CA PHE A 137 9.48 -16.36 -3.27
C PHE A 137 9.12 -17.15 -2.00
N LEU A 138 9.32 -18.47 -2.06
CA LEU A 138 8.85 -19.43 -1.06
C LEU A 138 9.94 -20.47 -0.72
N PRO A 139 10.21 -20.71 0.58
CA PRO A 139 11.18 -21.71 1.04
C PRO A 139 10.70 -23.16 0.81
N THR A 140 9.41 -23.37 0.59
CA THR A 140 8.78 -24.69 0.43
C THR A 140 7.82 -24.66 -0.75
N ILE A 141 7.68 -25.80 -1.43
CA ILE A 141 6.72 -25.94 -2.51
C ILE A 141 5.29 -26.02 -1.96
N TYR A 142 4.37 -25.31 -2.61
CA TYR A 142 2.94 -25.44 -2.35
C TYR A 142 2.25 -25.76 -3.68
N THR A 143 1.61 -26.91 -3.77
CA THR A 143 0.85 -27.36 -4.94
C THR A 143 -0.60 -26.90 -4.85
N ASN A 144 -1.25 -26.64 -5.98
CA ASN A 144 -2.68 -26.29 -6.06
C ASN A 144 -3.07 -25.12 -5.15
N VAL A 145 -2.31 -24.03 -5.20
CA VAL A 145 -2.56 -22.85 -4.36
C VAL A 145 -3.01 -21.62 -5.14
N LYS A 146 -3.80 -20.78 -4.48
CA LYS A 146 -4.07 -19.39 -4.88
C LYS A 146 -3.32 -18.44 -3.95
N VAL A 147 -2.79 -17.36 -4.52
CA VAL A 147 -2.19 -16.26 -3.75
C VAL A 147 -3.17 -15.09 -3.72
N GLU A 148 -3.47 -14.61 -2.52
CA GLU A 148 -4.34 -13.45 -2.30
C GLU A 148 -3.52 -12.31 -1.67
N LEU A 149 -3.51 -11.14 -2.31
CA LEU A 149 -2.85 -9.94 -1.79
C LEU A 149 -3.71 -9.29 -0.71
N LEU A 150 -3.13 -9.11 0.48
CA LEU A 150 -3.85 -8.57 1.64
C LEU A 150 -4.02 -7.06 1.51
N GLY A 151 -5.23 -6.57 1.77
CA GLY A 151 -5.53 -5.13 1.66
C GLY A 151 -5.64 -4.64 0.22
N ALA A 152 -5.69 -5.53 -0.78
CA ALA A 152 -6.09 -5.21 -2.14
C ALA A 152 -7.55 -5.59 -2.38
N LYS A 153 -8.25 -4.81 -3.20
CA LYS A 153 -9.56 -5.18 -3.75
C LYS A 153 -9.36 -5.78 -5.13
N VAL A 154 -9.80 -7.02 -5.32
CA VAL A 154 -9.71 -7.67 -6.64
C VAL A 154 -10.93 -7.31 -7.47
N ALA A 155 -10.72 -6.54 -8.53
CA ALA A 155 -11.69 -6.32 -9.58
C ALA A 155 -11.78 -7.59 -10.44
N CYS A 156 -13.00 -8.01 -10.71
CA CYS A 156 -13.27 -9.25 -11.42
C CYS A 156 -13.50 -8.95 -12.90
N VAL A 157 -12.60 -9.42 -13.77
CA VAL A 157 -12.64 -9.17 -15.23
C VAL A 157 -13.83 -9.85 -15.91
N ASN A 158 -14.36 -10.93 -15.30
CA ASN A 158 -15.46 -11.74 -15.82
C ASN A 158 -16.58 -11.95 -14.81
N CYS A 159 -16.81 -11.00 -13.90
CA CYS A 159 -18.01 -11.03 -13.09
C CYS A 159 -19.17 -10.61 -13.99
N VAL A 160 -19.80 -11.60 -14.61
CA VAL A 160 -21.16 -11.48 -15.13
C VAL A 160 -21.96 -10.93 -13.96
N ILE A 161 -22.41 -9.68 -14.09
CA ILE A 161 -23.41 -9.10 -13.20
C ILE A 161 -24.61 -10.05 -13.30
N LYS A 162 -24.83 -10.86 -12.27
CA LYS A 162 -26.08 -11.59 -12.08
C LYS A 162 -27.05 -10.72 -11.33
#